data_AF-A0A6P0XBF9-F1
#
_entry.id   AF-A0A6P0XBF9-F1
#
_cell.length_a   1.000
_cell.length_b   1.000
_cell.length_c   1.000
_cell.angle_alpha   90.00
_cell.angle_beta   90.00
_cell.angle_gamma   90.00
#
_symmetry.space_group_name_H-M   'P 1'
#
loop_
_entity.id
_entity.type
_entity.pdbx_description
1 polymer ?
#
loop_
_entity_poly.entity_id
_entity_poly.type
_entity_poly.pdbx_seq_one_letter_code
_entity_poly.pdbx_strand_id
1 'polypeptide(L)'
;MNGGQGRDRLNGGSGNDTLSGGASIDRFIFATNQEFDADDIGVDEITDFVVGQDQILLSQTTFTAINSIATEFATVTSNNAAATSEAVIVYNSNNGALFYNTNGSAGGFGDGAQFATLSNGALLEVDDFIIRG
;
A
#
# COMPACT_ATOMS: atom_id res chain seq x y z
N MET A 1 12.64 8.59 -5.32
CA MET A 1 13.64 7.64 -4.79
C MET A 1 13.85 6.52 -5.78
N ASN A 2 15.08 6.05 -5.99
CA ASN A 2 15.40 4.92 -6.87
C ASN A 2 16.37 3.97 -6.14
N GLY A 3 16.05 2.69 -6.05
CA GLY A 3 16.85 1.64 -5.41
C GLY A 3 18.04 1.21 -6.27
N GLY A 4 17.77 0.91 -7.54
CA GLY A 4 18.79 0.67 -8.56
C GLY A 4 19.09 -0.82 -8.73
N GLN A 5 20.32 -1.24 -8.43
CA GLN A 5 20.70 -2.66 -8.45
C GLN A 5 20.81 -3.18 -7.02
N GLY A 6 20.16 -4.31 -6.75
CA GLY A 6 20.29 -4.99 -5.47
C GLY A 6 18.93 -5.27 -4.87
N ARG A 7 18.91 -5.73 -3.61
CA ARG A 7 17.65 -5.88 -2.88
C ARG A 7 17.44 -4.66 -2.02
N ASP A 8 16.59 -3.76 -2.47
CA ASP A 8 16.43 -2.45 -1.87
C ASP A 8 15.27 -2.38 -0.88
N ARG A 9 15.37 -1.40 0.02
CA ARG A 9 14.37 -1.10 1.05
C ARG A 9 14.06 0.38 0.96
N LEU A 10 12.96 0.71 0.31
CA LEU A 10 12.57 2.06 -0.04
C LEU A 10 11.46 2.51 0.89
N ASN A 11 11.69 3.59 1.63
CA ASN A 11 10.68 4.27 2.45
C ASN A 11 10.65 5.72 1.98
N GLY A 12 9.54 6.17 1.39
CA GLY A 12 9.36 7.56 0.95
C GLY A 12 9.50 8.53 2.11
N GLY A 13 8.87 8.18 3.24
CA GLY A 13 8.83 9.00 4.43
C GLY A 13 7.50 9.73 4.50
N SER A 14 7.56 11.06 4.64
CA SER A 14 6.38 11.90 4.75
C SER A 14 6.13 12.64 3.43
N GLY A 15 4.85 12.79 3.08
CA GLY A 15 4.40 13.43 1.84
C GLY A 15 4.33 12.46 0.66
N ASN A 16 4.20 13.00 -0.55
CA ASN A 16 4.04 12.19 -1.75
C ASN A 16 5.40 11.92 -2.39
N ASP A 17 5.85 10.66 -2.39
CA ASP A 17 7.10 10.25 -3.00
C ASP A 17 6.91 9.39 -4.25
N THR A 18 7.81 9.53 -5.22
CA THR A 18 7.91 8.58 -6.35
C THR A 18 8.97 7.54 -6.02
N LEU A 19 8.62 6.26 -5.98
CA LEU A 19 9.48 5.13 -5.63
C LEU A 19 9.69 4.21 -6.85
N SER A 20 10.95 3.85 -7.09
CA SER A 20 11.37 2.89 -8.12
C SER A 20 12.35 1.90 -7.49
N GLY A 21 11.99 0.62 -7.45
CA GLY A 21 12.83 -0.47 -6.95
C GLY A 21 14.05 -0.67 -7.83
N GLY A 22 13.82 -0.73 -9.14
CA GLY A 22 14.83 -1.09 -10.12
C GLY A 22 14.87 -2.60 -10.34
N ALA A 23 16.05 -3.19 -10.31
CA ALA A 23 16.23 -4.60 -10.60
C ALA A 23 16.51 -5.41 -9.33
N SER A 24 15.85 -6.58 -9.24
CA SER A 24 15.93 -7.62 -8.19
C SER A 24 14.71 -7.61 -7.28
N ILE A 25 14.84 -7.98 -6.00
CA ILE A 25 13.73 -8.13 -5.06
C ILE A 25 13.76 -6.95 -4.12
N ASP A 26 12.79 -6.05 -4.26
CA ASP A 26 12.73 -4.80 -3.52
C ASP A 26 11.58 -4.78 -2.52
N ARG A 27 11.70 -3.91 -1.52
CA ARG A 27 10.65 -3.68 -0.53
C ARG A 27 10.29 -2.21 -0.46
N PHE A 28 9.01 -1.92 -0.70
CA PHE A 28 8.41 -0.61 -0.52
C PHE A 28 7.78 -0.56 0.87
N ILE A 29 8.32 0.30 1.74
CA ILE A 29 8.06 0.32 3.18
C ILE A 29 7.18 1.52 3.52
N PHE A 30 6.02 1.24 4.10
CA PHE A 30 5.12 2.25 4.66
C PHE A 30 5.15 2.14 6.19
N ALA A 31 5.87 3.07 6.82
CA ALA A 31 6.05 3.12 8.28
C ALA A 31 6.40 4.53 8.76
N THR A 32 5.47 5.19 9.45
CA THR A 32 5.64 6.52 10.05
C THR A 32 6.09 6.47 11.52
N ASN A 33 6.10 5.27 12.13
CA ASN A 33 6.30 5.04 13.58
C ASN A 33 5.27 5.74 14.48
N GLN A 34 4.14 6.16 13.91
CA GLN A 34 2.94 6.63 14.59
C GLN A 34 1.73 6.00 13.89
N GLU A 35 0.52 6.18 14.43
CA GLU A 35 -0.72 5.74 13.77
C GLU A 35 -0.90 6.46 12.42
N PHE A 36 -1.66 5.83 11.53
CA PHE A 36 -1.92 6.35 10.19
C PHE A 36 -2.50 7.78 10.25
N ASP A 37 -1.85 8.69 9.53
CA ASP A 37 -2.32 10.04 9.26
C ASP A 37 -2.07 10.31 7.77
N ALA A 38 -3.13 10.68 7.05
CA ALA A 38 -3.08 10.84 5.60
C ALA A 38 -2.19 12.02 5.15
N ASP A 39 -2.08 13.07 5.98
CA ASP A 39 -1.26 14.24 5.69
C ASP A 39 0.23 13.95 5.97
N ASP A 40 0.53 13.11 6.96
CA ASP A 40 1.90 12.67 7.24
C ASP A 40 2.40 11.69 6.17
N ILE A 41 1.67 10.59 5.92
CA ILE A 41 2.14 9.53 5.02
C ILE A 41 2.04 9.88 3.54
N GLY A 42 1.11 10.77 3.16
CA GLY A 42 0.86 11.13 1.77
C GLY A 42 0.39 9.98 0.87
N VAL A 43 0.54 10.16 -0.44
CA VAL A 43 0.22 9.18 -1.47
C VAL A 43 1.45 8.95 -2.34
N ASP A 44 2.15 7.86 -2.08
CA ASP A 44 3.33 7.48 -2.86
C ASP A 44 2.96 6.91 -4.23
N GLU A 45 3.85 7.08 -5.20
CA GLU A 45 3.77 6.45 -6.52
C GLU A 45 4.87 5.41 -6.66
N ILE A 46 4.51 4.13 -6.76
CA ILE A 46 5.41 3.03 -7.07
C ILE A 46 5.38 2.78 -8.59
N THR A 47 6.55 2.88 -9.22
CA THR A 47 6.64 3.02 -10.69
C THR A 47 7.04 1.74 -11.43
N ASP A 48 7.52 0.70 -10.74
CA ASP A 48 8.13 -0.48 -11.38
C ASP A 48 7.91 -1.79 -10.61
N PHE A 49 6.91 -1.85 -9.72
CA PHE A 49 6.62 -3.03 -8.90
C PHE A 49 6.48 -4.33 -9.71
N VAL A 50 7.23 -5.37 -9.35
CA VAL A 50 7.17 -6.70 -9.98
C VAL A 50 6.43 -7.68 -9.06
N VAL A 51 5.22 -8.08 -9.46
CA VAL A 51 4.39 -9.06 -8.73
C VAL A 51 5.12 -10.40 -8.55
N GLY A 52 5.02 -10.97 -7.35
CA GLY A 52 5.70 -12.22 -6.99
C GLY A 52 7.23 -12.09 -6.83
N GLN A 53 7.78 -10.89 -6.95
CA GLN A 53 9.19 -10.57 -6.74
C GLN A 53 9.35 -9.52 -5.65
N ASP A 54 8.74 -8.35 -5.83
CA ASP A 54 8.79 -7.24 -4.89
C ASP A 54 7.74 -7.39 -3.79
N GLN A 55 7.91 -6.63 -2.71
CA GLN A 55 6.98 -6.68 -1.58
C GLN A 55 6.64 -5.29 -1.05
N ILE A 56 5.37 -5.10 -0.69
CA ILE A 56 4.89 -3.94 0.05
C ILE A 56 4.89 -4.30 1.54
N LEU A 57 5.70 -3.59 2.31
CA LEU A 57 5.79 -3.79 3.76
C LEU A 57 4.97 -2.72 4.47
N LEU A 58 3.97 -3.15 5.23
CA LEU A 58 3.11 -2.30 6.06
C LEU A 58 3.47 -2.48 7.54
N SER A 59 3.73 -1.37 8.23
CA SER A 59 3.96 -1.36 9.68
C SER A 59 2.64 -1.46 10.46
N GLN A 60 2.52 -2.38 11.42
CA GLN A 60 1.36 -2.45 12.32
C GLN A 60 1.26 -1.26 13.28
N THR A 61 2.36 -0.52 13.50
CA THR A 61 2.30 0.74 14.25
C THR A 61 1.54 1.81 13.48
N THR A 62 1.65 1.81 12.14
CA THR A 62 0.98 2.77 11.26
C THR A 62 -0.39 2.26 10.85
N PHE A 63 -0.47 1.05 10.32
CA PHE A 63 -1.71 0.43 9.86
C PHE A 63 -2.32 -0.44 10.97
N THR A 64 -2.73 0.21 12.06
CA THR A 64 -3.18 -0.42 13.31
C THR A 64 -4.41 -1.32 13.18
N ALA A 65 -5.23 -1.15 12.13
CA ALA A 65 -6.41 -1.96 11.87
C ALA A 65 -6.10 -3.32 11.21
N ILE A 66 -4.86 -3.55 10.75
CA ILE A 66 -4.46 -4.83 10.16
C ILE A 66 -4.22 -5.85 11.26
N ASN A 67 -5.07 -6.87 11.35
CA ASN A 67 -4.87 -8.04 12.21
C ASN A 67 -4.24 -9.20 11.44
N SER A 68 -4.67 -9.40 10.20
CA SER A 68 -4.22 -10.47 9.31
C SER A 68 -4.49 -10.11 7.86
N ILE A 69 -3.42 -9.77 7.13
CA ILE A 69 -3.54 -9.39 5.71
C ILE A 69 -4.17 -10.49 4.84
N ALA A 70 -4.02 -11.76 5.22
CA ALA A 70 -4.57 -12.92 4.50
C ALA A 70 -6.09 -12.87 4.31
N THR A 71 -6.81 -12.21 5.22
CA THR A 71 -8.27 -12.07 5.18
C THR A 71 -8.74 -10.61 5.04
N GLU A 72 -7.79 -9.67 5.05
CA GLU A 72 -8.08 -8.23 5.10
C GLU A 72 -7.56 -7.49 3.85
N PHE A 73 -7.20 -8.24 2.80
CA PHE A 73 -6.88 -7.71 1.49
C PHE A 73 -8.01 -7.97 0.48
N ALA A 74 -8.36 -6.97 -0.33
CA ALA A 74 -9.27 -7.14 -1.46
C ALA A 74 -8.81 -6.36 -2.70
N THR A 75 -9.12 -6.91 -3.88
CA THR A 75 -8.98 -6.21 -5.16
C THR A 75 -10.36 -5.78 -5.68
N VAL A 76 -10.45 -4.53 -6.12
CA VAL A 76 -11.67 -3.93 -6.69
C VAL A 76 -11.33 -3.19 -8.00
N THR A 77 -12.35 -2.66 -8.67
CA THR A 77 -12.20 -1.95 -9.96
C THR A 77 -12.60 -0.48 -9.90
N SER A 78 -12.93 0.06 -8.72
CA SER A 78 -13.24 1.50 -8.56
C SER A 78 -12.96 1.98 -7.15
N ASN A 79 -12.68 3.28 -7.00
CA ASN A 79 -12.49 3.91 -5.68
C ASN A 79 -13.78 3.87 -4.86
N ASN A 80 -14.96 3.90 -5.49
CA ASN A 80 -16.23 3.77 -4.77
C ASN A 80 -16.38 2.37 -4.16
N ALA A 81 -16.00 1.32 -4.88
CA ALA A 81 -15.98 -0.03 -4.34
C ALA A 81 -14.92 -0.18 -3.23
N ALA A 82 -13.77 0.51 -3.36
CA ALA A 82 -12.75 0.52 -2.32
C ALA A 82 -13.26 1.15 -1.02
N ALA A 83 -13.94 2.29 -1.12
CA ALA A 83 -14.52 3.04 -0.01
C ALA A 83 -15.76 2.37 0.64
N THR A 84 -16.15 1.18 0.21
CA THR A 84 -17.23 0.38 0.80
C THR A 84 -16.84 -1.08 0.98
N SER A 85 -15.55 -1.39 0.91
CA SER A 85 -15.02 -2.75 1.04
C SER A 85 -14.90 -3.15 2.51
N GLU A 86 -15.22 -4.38 2.88
CA GLU A 86 -14.97 -4.87 4.25
C GLU A 86 -13.47 -5.12 4.54
N ALA A 87 -12.63 -5.21 3.50
CA ALA A 87 -11.19 -5.38 3.65
C ALA A 87 -10.49 -4.10 4.11
N VAL A 88 -9.42 -4.26 4.91
CA VAL A 88 -8.62 -3.16 5.47
C VAL A 88 -7.64 -2.59 4.44
N ILE A 89 -7.04 -3.45 3.61
CA ILE A 89 -6.19 -3.03 2.50
C ILE A 89 -6.92 -3.33 1.20
N VAL A 90 -7.15 -2.29 0.41
CA VAL A 90 -7.96 -2.41 -0.82
C VAL A 90 -7.18 -1.88 -2.00
N TYR A 91 -6.96 -2.73 -2.99
CA TYR A 91 -6.28 -2.39 -4.22
C TYR A 91 -7.30 -2.18 -5.35
N ASN A 92 -7.27 -1.01 -5.99
CA ASN A 92 -8.05 -0.76 -7.20
C ASN A 92 -7.21 -1.07 -8.44
N SER A 93 -7.46 -2.22 -9.06
CA SER A 93 -6.70 -2.69 -10.23
C SER A 93 -6.91 -1.86 -11.49
N ASN A 94 -7.92 -0.99 -11.54
CA ASN A 94 -8.17 -0.14 -12.71
C ASN A 94 -7.26 1.10 -12.76
N ASN A 95 -6.76 1.57 -11.61
CA ASN A 95 -5.95 2.79 -11.54
C ASN A 95 -4.71 2.66 -10.66
N GLY A 96 -4.46 1.48 -10.08
CA GLY A 96 -3.30 1.24 -9.24
C GLY A 96 -3.42 1.78 -7.80
N ALA A 97 -4.53 2.42 -7.43
CA ALA A 97 -4.66 3.03 -6.12
C ALA A 97 -4.76 1.98 -5.01
N LEU A 98 -4.01 2.18 -3.95
CA LEU A 98 -3.98 1.32 -2.77
C LEU A 98 -4.49 2.12 -1.56
N PHE A 99 -5.52 1.59 -0.92
CA PHE A 99 -6.26 2.24 0.15
C PHE A 99 -6.09 1.48 1.46
N TYR A 100 -6.01 2.24 2.55
CA TYR A 100 -6.24 1.77 3.90
C TYR A 100 -7.68 2.15 4.28
N ASN A 101 -8.53 1.16 4.49
CA ASN A 101 -9.94 1.35 4.86
C ASN A 101 -10.18 0.88 6.30
N THR A 102 -10.36 1.82 7.21
CA THR A 102 -10.69 1.51 8.61
C THR A 102 -12.19 1.54 8.88
N ASN A 103 -13.01 1.88 7.88
CA ASN A 103 -14.45 2.07 8.00
C ASN A 103 -15.29 0.85 7.56
N GLY A 104 -14.61 -0.20 7.07
CA GLY A 104 -15.26 -1.39 6.55
C GLY A 104 -16.27 -1.05 5.44
N SER A 105 -17.45 -1.67 5.49
CA SER A 105 -18.51 -1.46 4.49
C SER A 105 -19.28 -0.15 4.62
N ALA A 106 -19.01 0.66 5.66
CA ALA A 106 -19.55 2.02 5.73
C ALA A 106 -18.82 2.92 4.72
N GLY A 107 -19.55 3.83 4.07
CA GLY A 107 -18.99 4.66 3.00
C GLY A 107 -17.82 5.54 3.47
N GLY A 108 -16.75 5.57 2.69
CA GLY A 108 -15.52 6.30 2.97
C GLY A 108 -14.45 5.41 3.59
N PHE A 109 -13.30 5.99 3.96
CA PHE A 109 -12.15 5.23 4.50
C PHE A 109 -11.97 5.37 6.01
N GLY A 110 -12.84 6.15 6.69
CA GLY A 110 -12.75 6.41 8.11
C GLY A 110 -11.54 7.30 8.40
N ASP A 111 -10.68 6.85 9.31
CA ASP A 111 -9.37 7.47 9.57
C ASP A 111 -8.32 7.04 8.54
N GLY A 112 -8.64 6.08 7.66
CA GLY A 112 -7.78 5.67 6.56
C GLY A 112 -7.91 6.56 5.32
N ALA A 113 -7.07 6.30 4.32
CA ALA A 113 -7.07 6.99 3.04
C ALA A 113 -6.37 6.17 1.96
N GLN A 114 -6.29 6.72 0.74
CA GLN A 114 -5.28 6.27 -0.21
C GLN A 114 -3.88 6.57 0.35
N PHE A 115 -2.95 5.64 0.22
CA PHE A 115 -1.55 5.85 0.66
C PHE A 115 -0.52 5.50 -0.40
N ALA A 116 -0.92 4.79 -1.48
CA ALA A 116 -0.04 4.52 -2.59
C ALA A 116 -0.80 4.41 -3.93
N THR A 117 -0.05 4.51 -5.02
CA THR A 117 -0.48 4.21 -6.39
C THR A 117 0.59 3.39 -7.08
N LEU A 118 0.22 2.27 -7.69
CA LEU A 118 1.09 1.50 -8.57
C LEU A 118 0.83 1.92 -10.02
N SER A 119 1.71 2.75 -10.59
CA SER A 119 1.49 3.34 -11.92
C SER A 119 1.88 2.43 -13.08
N ASN A 120 2.51 1.28 -12.81
CA ASN A 120 2.89 0.29 -13.80
C ASN A 120 1.80 -0.76 -14.12
N GLY A 121 0.64 -0.68 -13.47
CA GLY A 121 -0.46 -1.62 -13.70
C GLY A 121 -0.23 -3.02 -13.12
N ALA A 122 0.65 -3.16 -12.13
CA ALA A 122 0.88 -4.41 -11.42
C ALA A 122 -0.40 -4.94 -10.77
N LEU A 123 -0.74 -6.21 -10.99
CA LEU A 123 -1.90 -6.86 -10.39
C LEU A 123 -1.52 -7.47 -9.05
N LEU A 124 -1.73 -6.72 -7.97
CA LEU A 124 -1.35 -7.15 -6.62
C LEU A 124 -2.17 -8.33 -6.12
N GLU A 125 -1.47 -9.26 -5.47
CA GLU A 125 -2.01 -10.37 -4.73
C GLU A 125 -1.65 -10.25 -3.25
N VAL A 126 -2.30 -11.02 -2.39
CA VAL A 126 -2.05 -10.97 -0.94
C VAL A 126 -0.61 -11.32 -0.55
N ASP A 127 0.06 -12.15 -1.36
CA ASP A 127 1.45 -12.58 -1.15
C ASP A 127 2.48 -11.48 -1.43
N ASP A 128 2.07 -10.39 -2.08
CA ASP A 128 2.92 -9.21 -2.30
C ASP A 128 3.06 -8.36 -1.02
N PHE A 129 2.31 -8.67 0.06
CA PHE A 129 2.31 -7.90 1.29
C PHE A 129 3.08 -8.57 2.43
N ILE A 130 3.86 -7.78 3.16
CA ILE A 130 4.44 -8.15 4.45
C ILE A 130 3.90 -7.21 5.52
N ILE A 131 3.41 -7.80 6.62
CA ILE A 131 3.05 -7.05 7.81
C ILE A 131 4.16 -7.14 8.85
N ARG A 132 4.56 -6.01 9.44
CA ARG A 132 5.61 -5.96 10.46
C ARG A 132 5.19 -5.13 11.67
N GLY A 133 5.33 -5.68 12.87
CA GLY A 133 5.23 -4.96 14.14
C GLY A 133 6.55 -4.40 14.63
#